data_AF-A0A8J3MW30-F1
#
_entry.id   AF-A0A8J3MW30-F1
#
_cell.length_a   1.000
_cell.length_b   1.000
_cell.length_c   1.000
_cell.angle_alpha   90.00
_cell.angle_beta   90.00
_cell.angle_gamma   90.00
#
_symmetry.space_group_name_H-M   'P 1'
#
loop_
_entity.id
_entity.type
_entity.pdbx_description
1 polymer ?
#
loop_
_entity_poly.entity_id
_entity_poly.type
_entity_poly.pdbx_seq_one_letter_code
_entity_poly.pdbx_strand_id
1 'polypeptide(L)' 'MSEMQASTLPLQGKRILVTRTRKRTSAFSARLRALGALPVEFPTIRIAPRRTGAS' A
#
# COMPACT_ATOMS: atom_id res chain seq x y z
N MET A 1 -10.66 -34.15 -4.55
CA MET A 1 -11.09 -32.92 -5.25
C MET A 1 -11.15 -31.82 -4.21
N SER A 2 -10.30 -30.82 -4.37
CA SER A 2 -9.91 -29.84 -3.35
C SER A 2 -11.10 -29.09 -2.75
N GLU A 3 -11.06 -28.92 -1.42
CA GLU A 3 -12.03 -28.18 -0.62
C GLU A 3 -12.43 -26.86 -1.26
N MET A 4 -13.74 -26.62 -1.34
CA MET A 4 -14.32 -25.31 -1.59
C MET A 4 -13.89 -24.36 -0.48
N GLN A 5 -12.75 -23.69 -0.64
CA GLN A 5 -12.33 -22.64 0.28
C GLN A 5 -13.24 -21.41 0.07
N ALA A 6 -13.80 -20.95 1.19
CA ALA A 6 -14.78 -19.87 1.29
C ALA A 6 -14.50 -18.71 0.32
N SER A 7 -15.54 -18.28 -0.38
CA SER A 7 -15.57 -17.21 -1.38
C SER A 7 -15.43 -15.81 -0.78
N THR A 8 -14.47 -15.64 0.13
CA THR A 8 -14.22 -14.40 0.85
C THR A 8 -12.86 -13.90 0.42
N LEU A 9 -12.80 -12.66 -0.07
CA LEU A 9 -11.52 -12.05 -0.42
C LEU A 9 -10.63 -12.04 0.84
N PRO A 10 -9.34 -12.40 0.75
CA PRO A 10 -8.52 -12.70 1.93
C PRO A 10 -8.32 -11.50 2.87
N LEU A 11 -8.52 -10.26 2.38
CA LEU A 11 -8.42 -9.03 3.17
C LEU A 11 -9.75 -8.28 3.28
N GLN A 12 -10.88 -8.95 3.03
CA GLN A 12 -12.20 -8.33 3.05
C GLN A 12 -12.46 -7.55 4.35
N GLY A 13 -12.77 -6.26 4.20
CA GLY A 13 -13.12 -5.37 5.31
C GLY A 13 -11.95 -4.89 6.17
N LYS A 14 -10.70 -5.26 5.84
CA LYS A 14 -9.51 -4.82 6.60
C LYS A 14 -9.08 -3.41 6.17
N ARG A 15 -8.79 -2.53 7.14
CA ARG A 15 -8.19 -1.20 6.90
C ARG A 15 -6.68 -1.28 7.13
N ILE A 16 -5.88 -0.91 6.13
CA ILE A 16 -4.42 -1.13 6.14
C ILE A 16 -3.70 0.20 5.94
N LEU A 17 -2.88 0.62 6.90
CA LEU A 17 -2.05 1.82 6.80
C LEU A 17 -0.79 1.54 5.97
N VAL A 18 -0.55 2.34 4.94
CA VAL A 18 0.61 2.20 4.06
C VAL A 18 1.51 3.42 4.20
N THR A 19 2.76 3.21 4.65
CA THR A 19 3.68 4.27 5.09
C THR A 19 4.80 4.63 4.11
N ARG A 20 5.09 3.80 3.10
CA ARG A 20 6.23 4.03 2.18
C ARG A 20 5.97 5.13 1.16
N THR A 21 7.07 5.71 0.67
CA THR A 21 7.10 6.90 -0.18
C THR A 21 6.50 6.67 -1.57
N ARG A 22 5.78 7.71 -2.01
CA ARG A 22 4.84 7.86 -3.15
C ARG A 22 5.11 7.08 -4.45
N LYS A 23 6.36 6.70 -4.75
CA LYS A 23 6.73 6.12 -6.06
C LYS A 23 6.27 4.67 -6.25
N ARG A 24 6.01 3.91 -5.18
CA ARG A 24 5.61 2.48 -5.26
C ARG A 24 4.36 2.12 -4.45
N THR A 25 3.71 3.11 -3.85
CA THR A 25 2.56 2.90 -2.96
C THR A 25 1.27 2.64 -3.72
N SER A 26 1.06 3.29 -4.87
CA SER A 26 -0.17 3.16 -5.66
C SER A 26 -0.43 1.71 -6.14
N ALA A 27 0.60 1.03 -6.66
CA ALA A 27 0.51 -0.36 -7.09
C ALA A 27 0.27 -1.33 -5.92
N PHE A 28 0.83 -1.02 -4.75
CA PHE A 28 0.61 -1.81 -3.54
C PHE A 28 -0.83 -1.66 -3.02
N SER A 29 -1.32 -0.42 -2.93
CA SER A 29 -2.71 -0.12 -2.59
C SER A 29 -3.70 -0.76 -3.57
N ALA A 30 -3.40 -0.77 -4.87
CA ALA A 30 -4.23 -1.43 -5.88
C ALA A 30 -4.37 -2.95 -5.63
N ARG A 31 -3.26 -3.63 -5.29
CA ARG A 31 -3.29 -5.06 -4.92
C ARG A 31 -4.10 -5.30 -3.64
N LEU A 32 -3.96 -4.44 -2.64
CA LEU A 32 -4.73 -4.55 -1.39
C LEU A 32 -6.24 -4.41 -1.64
N ARG A 33 -6.66 -3.47 -2.50
CA ARG A 33 -8.06 -3.33 -2.90
C ARG A 33 -8.60 -4.56 -3.63
N ALA A 34 -7.81 -5.14 -4.52
CA ALA A 34 -8.19 -6.38 -5.23
C ALA A 34 -8.41 -7.57 -4.27
N LEU A 35 -7.74 -7.55 -3.12
CA LEU A 35 -7.91 -8.53 -2.04
C LEU A 35 -9.02 -8.15 -1.04
N GLY A 36 -9.82 -7.11 -1.31
CA GLY A 36 -10.94 -6.68 -0.46
C GLY A 36 -10.59 -5.73 0.68
N ALA A 37 -9.35 -5.21 0.70
CA ALA A 37 -8.90 -4.28 1.74
C ALA A 37 -9.21 -2.81 1.41
N LEU A 38 -9.15 -1.98 2.45
CA LEU A 38 -9.25 -0.53 2.40
C LEU A 38 -7.89 0.09 2.79
N PRO A 39 -6.97 0.31 1.84
CA PRO A 39 -5.68 0.93 2.13
C PRO A 39 -5.81 2.42 2.42
N VAL A 40 -5.09 2.88 3.46
CA VAL A 40 -4.94 4.29 3.85
C VAL A 40 -3.48 4.68 3.63
N GLU A 41 -3.22 5.55 2.67
CA GLU A 41 -1.86 5.98 2.36
C GLU A 41 -1.44 7.16 3.25
N PHE A 42 -0.33 7.00 3.98
CA PHE A 42 0.21 8.02 4.87
C PHE A 42 1.75 8.08 4.78
N PRO A 43 2.29 8.73 3.74
CA PRO A 43 3.73 8.88 3.58
C PRO A 43 4.30 9.85 4.62
N THR A 44 5.10 9.36 5.55
CA THR A 44 5.71 10.15 6.64
C THR A 44 7.04 10.80 6.29
N ILE A 45 7.64 10.44 5.14
CA ILE A 45 8.97 10.90 4.72
C ILE A 45 8.88 11.48 3.31
N ARG A 46 9.41 12.70 3.13
CA ARG A 46 9.54 13.37 1.83
C ARG A 46 11.00 13.35 1.37
N ILE A 47 11.26 12.83 0.18
CA ILE A 47 12.57 12.97 -0.46
C ILE A 47 12.70 14.43 -0.93
N ALA A 48 13.73 15.13 -0.46
CA ALA A 48 14.10 16.46 -0.92
C ALA A 48 15.43 16.36 -1.69
N PRO A 49 15.66 17.19 -2.72
CA PRO A 49 16.99 17.31 -3.31
C PRO A 49 18.00 17.72 -2.23
N ARG A 50 19.22 17.14 -2.29
CA ARG A 50 20.31 17.52 -1.39
C ARG A 50 20.66 18.98 -1.65
N ARG A 51 20.85 19.79 -0.61
CA ARG A 51 21.42 21.14 -0.76
C ARG A 51 22.88 20.96 -1.18
N THR A 52 23.18 21.15 -2.46
CA THR A 52 24.55 21.28 -2.93
C THR A 52 25.11 22.59 -2.37
N GLY A 53 26.05 22.49 -1.43
CA GLY A 53 26.82 23.66 -1.00
C GLY A 53 27.79 24.03 -2.12
N ALA A 54 27.48 25.09 -2.85
CA ALA A 54 28.52 25.83 -3.55
C ALA A 54 29.05 26.85 -2.54
N SER A 55 30.28 26.62 -2.08
CA SER A 55 31.17 27.65 -1.55
C SER A 55 32.58 27.35 -2.03
#